data_AF-A0A319EWF7-F1
#
_entry.id   AF-A0A319EWF7-F1
#
_cell.length_a   1.000
_cell.length_b   1.000
_cell.length_c   1.000
_cell.angle_alpha   90.00
_cell.angle_beta   90.00
_cell.angle_gamma   90.00
#
_symmetry.space_group_name_H-M   'P 1'
#
loop_
_entity.id
_entity.type
_entity.pdbx_description
1 polymer ?
#
loop_
_entity_poly.entity_id
_entity_poly.type
_entity_poly.pdbx_seq_one_letter_code
_entity_poly.pdbx_strand_id
1 'polypeptide(L)'
;MDITTRSGILSLPSELVCHILGFSSSFQDVLHFAATCRRFQHLWQRNANFIYKYVSRTAIPCRRYARILLADQGGSQPNDPLNAQDVRQMARNSVRMEKTIKDIEWHMFSPLYEGTERYPFFGYGSIYAEEQWMPYFSKSESPRVIRTMYQLWGLLLLGYEAKQSRMKSYRFKDLAVLYQTHSLYEVKYALKVEGLDEKQLSRELKDIHNEVYSHCGQDIIKITEWPRLRSTVYPKDFYEIVCWWDRRYSREKFKRMVTTPRDGCPPNPELWYDTSEDELMGWLIEPSIMRH
;
A
#
# COMPACT_ATOMS: atom_id res chain seq x y z
N MET A 1 -14.29 -40.49 -37.37
CA MET A 1 -12.92 -40.12 -36.98
C MET A 1 -13.03 -39.24 -35.74
N ASP A 2 -12.97 -39.86 -34.57
CA ASP A 2 -12.96 -39.11 -33.31
C ASP A 2 -11.55 -38.59 -33.07
N ILE A 3 -11.31 -37.34 -33.48
CA ILE A 3 -10.18 -36.57 -32.96
C ILE A 3 -10.55 -36.21 -31.51
N THR A 4 -10.37 -37.19 -30.61
CA THR A 4 -10.27 -36.90 -29.19
C THR A 4 -8.97 -36.13 -29.00
N THR A 5 -9.04 -34.82 -29.19
CA THR A 5 -8.01 -33.88 -28.76
C THR A 5 -7.88 -34.01 -27.25
N ARG A 6 -7.09 -34.99 -26.80
CA ARG A 6 -6.64 -35.08 -25.42
C ARG A 6 -5.94 -33.77 -25.13
N SER A 7 -6.57 -32.95 -24.28
CA SER A 7 -6.01 -31.69 -23.84
C SER A 7 -4.65 -31.97 -23.21
N GLY A 8 -3.56 -31.64 -23.92
CA GLY A 8 -2.20 -32.05 -23.55
C GLY A 8 -1.77 -31.57 -22.16
N ILE A 9 -2.43 -30.54 -21.63
CA ILE A 9 -2.20 -30.04 -20.28
C ILE A 9 -2.71 -31.00 -19.19
N LEU A 10 -3.73 -31.82 -19.49
CA LEU A 10 -4.24 -32.85 -18.59
C LEU A 10 -3.33 -34.09 -18.55
N SER A 11 -2.31 -34.19 -19.39
CA SER A 11 -1.29 -35.25 -19.29
C SER A 11 -0.01 -34.79 -18.58
N LEU A 12 0.16 -33.50 -18.32
CA LEU A 12 1.37 -32.99 -17.68
C LEU A 12 1.47 -33.47 -16.21
N PRO A 13 2.69 -33.72 -15.70
CA PRO A 13 2.94 -33.87 -14.26
C PRO A 13 2.43 -32.69 -13.45
N SER A 14 2.06 -32.95 -12.19
CA SER A 14 1.47 -31.95 -11.28
C SER A 14 2.41 -30.78 -11.02
N GLU A 15 3.71 -31.05 -10.97
CA GLU A 15 4.80 -30.10 -10.77
C GLU A 15 4.84 -29.08 -11.91
N LEU A 16 4.75 -29.55 -13.16
CA LEU A 16 4.73 -28.67 -14.34
C LEU A 16 3.48 -27.79 -14.36
N VAL A 17 2.32 -28.33 -13.99
CA VAL A 17 1.09 -27.53 -13.87
C VAL A 17 1.23 -26.46 -12.79
N CYS A 18 1.83 -26.80 -11.62
CA CYS A 18 2.06 -25.82 -10.56
C CYS A 18 3.06 -24.74 -10.98
N HIS A 19 4.09 -25.09 -11.77
CA HIS A 19 4.99 -24.11 -12.37
C HIS A 19 4.26 -23.18 -13.34
N ILE A 20 3.45 -23.72 -14.26
CA ILE A 20 2.63 -22.91 -15.20
C ILE A 20 1.75 -21.93 -14.42
N LEU A 21 1.07 -22.40 -13.38
CA LEU A 21 0.28 -21.55 -12.50
C LEU A 21 1.13 -20.50 -11.78
N GLY A 22 2.33 -20.86 -11.34
CA GLY A 22 3.29 -19.95 -10.71
C GLY A 22 3.78 -18.81 -11.62
N PHE A 23 3.83 -19.03 -12.93
CA PHE A 23 4.23 -18.02 -13.93
C PHE A 23 3.08 -17.13 -14.41
N SER A 24 1.87 -17.30 -13.87
CA SER A 24 0.74 -16.42 -14.19
C SER A 24 0.99 -15.00 -13.66
N SER A 25 0.64 -13.99 -14.45
CA SER A 25 0.83 -12.58 -14.08
C SER A 25 -0.19 -12.09 -13.03
N SER A 26 -1.35 -12.77 -12.94
CA SER A 26 -2.42 -12.43 -12.01
C SER A 26 -2.95 -13.67 -11.26
N PHE A 27 -3.47 -13.46 -10.05
CA PHE A 27 -4.21 -14.51 -9.34
C PHE A 27 -5.55 -14.84 -10.02
N GLN A 28 -6.12 -13.91 -10.80
CA GLN A 28 -7.36 -14.17 -11.52
C GLN A 28 -7.17 -15.27 -12.57
N ASP A 29 -6.07 -15.24 -13.31
CA ASP A 29 -5.73 -16.28 -14.30
C ASP A 29 -5.52 -17.63 -13.63
N VAL A 30 -4.84 -17.66 -12.48
CA VAL A 30 -4.66 -18.87 -11.68
C VAL A 30 -6.00 -19.45 -11.25
N LEU A 31 -6.90 -18.61 -10.77
CA LEU A 31 -8.22 -19.04 -10.29
C LEU A 31 -9.11 -19.50 -11.44
N HIS A 32 -9.09 -18.82 -12.60
CA HIS A 32 -9.78 -19.24 -13.80
C HIS A 32 -9.25 -20.59 -14.30
N PHE A 33 -7.93 -20.77 -14.36
CA PHE A 33 -7.31 -22.03 -14.73
C PHE A 33 -7.71 -23.16 -13.78
N ALA A 34 -7.63 -22.90 -12.46
CA ALA A 34 -8.05 -23.86 -11.44
C ALA A 34 -9.54 -24.23 -11.54
N ALA A 35 -10.40 -23.31 -12.00
CA ALA A 35 -11.82 -23.54 -12.17
C ALA A 35 -12.18 -24.39 -13.40
N THR A 36 -11.27 -24.58 -14.36
CA THR A 36 -11.57 -25.34 -15.59
C THR A 36 -11.81 -26.83 -15.34
N CYS A 37 -11.16 -27.45 -14.35
CA CYS A 37 -11.41 -28.85 -13.99
C CYS A 37 -11.04 -29.19 -12.53
N ARG A 38 -11.65 -30.26 -12.00
CA ARG A 38 -11.43 -30.73 -10.62
C ARG A 38 -9.96 -31.03 -10.31
N ARG A 39 -9.20 -31.55 -11.29
CA ARG A 39 -7.78 -31.84 -11.12
C ARG A 39 -6.98 -30.58 -10.83
N PHE A 40 -7.19 -29.51 -11.62
CA PHE A 40 -6.47 -28.25 -11.43
C PHE A 40 -6.92 -27.53 -10.16
N GLN A 41 -8.21 -27.59 -9.83
CA GLN A 41 -8.71 -27.08 -8.55
C GLN A 41 -7.99 -27.74 -7.37
N HIS A 42 -7.84 -29.06 -7.39
CA HIS A 42 -7.17 -29.81 -6.33
C HIS A 42 -5.66 -29.51 -6.28
N LEU A 43 -4.99 -29.41 -7.44
CA LEU A 43 -3.58 -29.02 -7.51
C LEU A 43 -3.35 -27.62 -6.95
N TRP A 44 -4.18 -26.65 -7.34
CA TRP A 44 -4.18 -25.30 -6.80
C TRP A 44 -4.31 -25.33 -5.27
N GLN A 45 -5.31 -26.04 -4.74
CA GLN A 45 -5.56 -26.07 -3.30
C GLN A 45 -4.39 -26.66 -2.51
N ARG A 46 -3.81 -27.77 -2.98
CA ARG A 46 -2.66 -28.42 -2.33
C ARG A 46 -1.37 -27.60 -2.42
N ASN A 47 -1.20 -26.80 -3.48
CA ASN A 47 0.03 -26.07 -3.75
C ASN A 47 -0.14 -24.54 -3.64
N ALA A 48 -1.17 -24.06 -2.94
CA ALA A 48 -1.53 -22.64 -2.88
C ALA A 48 -0.37 -21.76 -2.39
N ASN A 49 0.32 -22.16 -1.31
CA ASN A 49 1.49 -21.44 -0.79
C ASN A 49 2.62 -21.32 -1.82
N PHE A 50 2.91 -22.42 -2.54
CA PHE A 50 3.94 -22.44 -3.57
C PHE A 50 3.58 -21.47 -4.70
N ILE A 51 2.37 -21.61 -5.26
CA ILE A 51 1.91 -20.77 -6.38
C ILE A 51 1.86 -19.30 -5.96
N TYR A 52 1.39 -19.02 -4.73
CA TYR A 52 1.41 -17.68 -4.16
C TYR A 52 2.81 -17.06 -4.15
N LYS A 53 3.86 -17.79 -3.72
CA LYS A 53 5.22 -17.26 -3.64
C LYS A 53 5.75 -16.72 -4.97
N TYR A 54 5.31 -17.28 -6.09
CA TYR A 54 5.67 -16.82 -7.43
C TYR A 54 4.75 -15.70 -7.91
N VAL A 55 3.43 -15.94 -7.93
CA VAL A 55 2.45 -15.00 -8.52
C VAL A 55 2.34 -13.70 -7.71
N SER A 56 2.47 -13.77 -6.38
CA SER A 56 2.37 -12.57 -5.52
C SER A 56 3.46 -11.53 -5.80
N ARG A 57 4.60 -11.95 -6.37
CA ARG A 57 5.69 -11.04 -6.71
C ARG A 57 5.33 -10.09 -7.82
N THR A 58 4.32 -10.37 -8.65
CA THR A 58 3.88 -9.46 -9.71
C THR A 58 2.46 -8.97 -9.47
N ALA A 59 1.61 -9.80 -8.86
CA ALA A 59 0.18 -9.55 -8.73
C ALA A 59 -0.24 -8.78 -7.46
N ILE A 60 0.65 -8.65 -6.45
CA ILE A 60 0.31 -7.99 -5.18
C ILE A 60 1.40 -6.97 -4.82
N PRO A 61 1.20 -5.70 -5.19
CA PRO A 61 2.06 -4.62 -4.70
C PRO A 61 2.04 -4.57 -3.18
N CYS A 62 3.19 -4.25 -2.57
CA CYS A 62 3.34 -4.15 -1.11
C CYS A 62 2.91 -5.42 -0.37
N ARG A 63 3.25 -6.59 -0.91
CA ARG A 63 2.88 -7.94 -0.43
C ARG A 63 2.96 -8.13 1.08
N ARG A 64 4.02 -7.59 1.71
CA ARG A 64 4.21 -7.64 3.16
C ARG A 64 3.02 -7.05 3.93
N TYR A 65 2.53 -5.89 3.52
CA TYR A 65 1.41 -5.21 4.16
C TYR A 65 0.08 -5.88 3.83
N ALA A 66 -0.06 -6.44 2.63
CA ALA A 66 -1.20 -7.29 2.30
C ALA A 66 -1.27 -8.55 3.21
N ARG A 67 -0.12 -9.15 3.54
CA ARG A 67 -0.03 -10.29 4.49
C ARG A 67 -0.40 -9.88 5.92
N ILE A 68 -0.02 -8.67 6.34
CA ILE A 68 -0.44 -8.10 7.63
C ILE A 68 -1.96 -7.89 7.65
N LEU A 69 -2.54 -7.30 6.60
CA LEU A 69 -3.99 -7.14 6.48
C LEU A 69 -4.72 -8.49 6.55
N LEU A 70 -4.19 -9.53 5.90
CA LEU A 70 -4.78 -10.86 5.98
C LEU A 70 -4.83 -11.38 7.43
N ALA A 71 -3.76 -11.19 8.19
CA ALA A 71 -3.73 -11.59 9.61
C ALA A 71 -4.74 -10.77 10.43
N ASP A 72 -4.86 -9.47 10.16
CA ASP A 72 -5.87 -8.59 10.79
C ASP A 72 -7.31 -9.01 10.43
N GLN A 73 -7.51 -9.70 9.29
CA GLN A 73 -8.78 -10.32 8.87
C GLN A 73 -9.01 -11.74 9.46
N GLY A 74 -8.12 -12.22 10.35
CA GLY A 74 -8.21 -13.55 10.96
C GLY A 74 -7.64 -14.69 10.10
N GLY A 75 -6.90 -14.38 9.04
CA GLY A 75 -6.16 -15.37 8.24
C GLY A 75 -4.80 -15.73 8.84
N SER A 76 -3.98 -16.44 8.06
CA SER A 76 -2.64 -16.88 8.48
C SER A 76 -1.69 -15.71 8.82
N GLN A 77 -0.87 -15.86 9.88
CA GLN A 77 0.08 -14.83 10.32
C GLN A 77 1.07 -14.44 9.22
N PRO A 78 1.69 -13.24 9.22
CA PRO A 78 2.43 -12.71 8.07
C PRO A 78 3.56 -13.59 7.53
N ASN A 79 4.18 -14.41 8.39
CA ASN A 79 5.30 -15.28 8.03
C ASN A 79 4.91 -16.76 7.83
N ASP A 80 3.66 -17.12 8.11
CA ASP A 80 3.19 -18.50 8.02
C ASP A 80 2.98 -18.95 6.55
N PRO A 81 2.97 -20.26 6.26
CA PRO A 81 2.51 -20.78 4.98
C PRO A 81 1.03 -20.44 4.74
N LEU A 82 0.68 -20.07 3.50
CA LEU A 82 -0.71 -19.76 3.14
C LEU A 82 -1.48 -20.99 2.66
N ASN A 83 -2.73 -21.14 3.09
CA ASN A 83 -3.67 -22.09 2.50
C ASN A 83 -4.42 -21.47 1.30
N ALA A 84 -5.23 -22.28 0.60
CA ALA A 84 -5.95 -21.82 -0.59
C ALA A 84 -7.03 -20.75 -0.32
N GLN A 85 -7.58 -20.70 0.90
CA GLN A 85 -8.53 -19.66 1.30
C GLN A 85 -7.79 -18.35 1.55
N ASP A 86 -6.65 -18.38 2.24
CA ASP A 86 -5.81 -17.21 2.44
C ASP A 86 -5.39 -16.58 1.11
N VAL A 87 -4.94 -17.39 0.16
CA VAL A 87 -4.49 -16.86 -1.14
C VAL A 87 -5.66 -16.25 -1.92
N ARG A 88 -6.85 -16.84 -1.85
CA ARG A 88 -8.07 -16.22 -2.44
C ARG A 88 -8.39 -14.89 -1.77
N GLN A 89 -8.27 -14.80 -0.45
CA GLN A 89 -8.50 -13.55 0.27
C GLN A 89 -7.46 -12.48 -0.10
N MET A 90 -6.18 -12.85 -0.18
CA MET A 90 -5.10 -11.97 -0.64
C MET A 90 -5.35 -11.44 -2.06
N ALA A 91 -5.79 -12.30 -2.99
CA ALA A 91 -6.13 -11.90 -4.35
C ALA A 91 -7.29 -10.90 -4.36
N ARG A 92 -8.35 -11.14 -3.57
CA ARG A 92 -9.48 -10.20 -3.41
C ARG A 92 -9.04 -8.86 -2.83
N ASN A 93 -8.23 -8.89 -1.78
CA ASN A 93 -7.68 -7.68 -1.16
C ASN A 93 -6.86 -6.88 -2.18
N SER A 94 -6.05 -7.55 -3.02
CA SER A 94 -5.23 -6.89 -4.06
C SER A 94 -6.08 -6.25 -5.14
N VAL A 95 -7.07 -6.97 -5.70
CA VAL A 95 -8.00 -6.43 -6.71
C VAL A 95 -8.77 -5.23 -6.16
N ARG A 96 -9.21 -5.33 -4.90
CA ARG A 96 -9.89 -4.22 -4.23
C ARG A 96 -8.96 -3.03 -4.05
N MET A 97 -7.72 -3.26 -3.67
CA MET A 97 -6.72 -2.20 -3.54
C MET A 97 -6.45 -1.50 -4.87
N GLU A 98 -6.26 -2.25 -5.95
CA GLU A 98 -6.06 -1.69 -7.29
C GLU A 98 -7.24 -0.80 -7.70
N LYS A 99 -8.47 -1.26 -7.46
CA LYS A 99 -9.67 -0.46 -7.71
C LYS A 99 -9.70 0.81 -6.84
N THR A 100 -9.42 0.68 -5.55
CA THR A 100 -9.36 1.81 -4.62
C THR A 100 -8.35 2.86 -5.06
N ILE A 101 -7.18 2.47 -5.54
CA ILE A 101 -6.18 3.40 -6.06
C ILE A 101 -6.69 4.11 -7.32
N LYS A 102 -7.27 3.37 -8.27
CA LYS A 102 -7.86 3.96 -9.49
C LYS A 102 -8.98 4.95 -9.17
N ASP A 103 -9.82 4.64 -8.19
CA ASP A 103 -10.90 5.54 -7.74
C ASP A 103 -10.32 6.81 -7.10
N ILE A 104 -9.26 6.70 -6.29
CA ILE A 104 -8.55 7.86 -5.73
C ILE A 104 -7.90 8.70 -6.84
N GLU A 105 -7.16 8.08 -7.75
CA GLU A 105 -6.54 8.77 -8.88
C GLU A 105 -7.58 9.52 -9.71
N TRP A 106 -8.69 8.85 -10.05
CA TRP A 106 -9.79 9.47 -10.78
C TRP A 106 -10.33 10.70 -10.06
N HIS A 107 -10.68 10.58 -8.78
CA HIS A 107 -11.28 11.70 -8.04
C HIS A 107 -10.30 12.83 -7.73
N MET A 108 -9.02 12.54 -7.50
CA MET A 108 -8.00 13.54 -7.29
C MET A 108 -7.62 14.28 -8.58
N PHE A 109 -7.51 13.56 -9.70
CA PHE A 109 -6.95 14.10 -10.93
C PHE A 109 -8.02 14.53 -11.95
N SER A 110 -9.21 13.92 -11.98
CA SER A 110 -10.25 14.24 -12.98
C SER A 110 -10.74 15.69 -12.97
N PRO A 111 -10.97 16.36 -11.81
CA PRO A 111 -11.44 17.75 -11.80
C PRO A 111 -10.49 18.75 -12.49
N LEU A 112 -9.21 18.41 -12.56
CA LEU A 112 -8.18 19.21 -13.22
C LEU A 112 -8.26 19.14 -14.74
N TYR A 113 -8.78 18.04 -15.29
CA TYR A 113 -8.99 17.88 -16.73
C TYR A 113 -10.27 18.55 -17.23
N GLU A 114 -11.30 18.59 -16.39
CA GLU A 114 -12.60 19.16 -16.79
C GLU A 114 -12.63 20.69 -16.76
N GLY A 115 -11.52 21.36 -16.42
CA GLY A 115 -11.46 22.82 -16.31
C GLY A 115 -12.40 23.39 -15.25
N THR A 116 -12.94 22.53 -14.38
CA THR A 116 -13.82 22.97 -13.31
C THR A 116 -12.95 23.53 -12.20
N GLU A 117 -12.97 24.85 -12.01
CA GLU A 117 -12.31 25.58 -10.90
C GLU A 117 -12.83 25.17 -9.49
N ARG A 118 -13.59 24.06 -9.39
CA ARG A 118 -14.34 23.66 -8.20
C ARG A 118 -13.52 23.11 -7.04
N TYR A 119 -12.19 23.01 -7.16
CA TYR A 119 -11.32 22.76 -6.01
C TYR A 119 -10.41 23.95 -5.68
N PRO A 120 -10.96 25.03 -5.09
CA PRO A 120 -10.16 26.08 -4.45
C PRO A 120 -9.51 25.60 -3.13
N PHE A 121 -9.78 24.37 -2.68
CA PHE A 121 -9.32 23.86 -1.39
C PHE A 121 -7.92 23.27 -1.39
N PHE A 122 -7.35 23.04 -2.57
CA PHE A 122 -6.04 22.45 -2.73
C PHE A 122 -5.18 23.54 -3.38
N GLY A 123 -4.29 24.17 -2.60
CA GLY A 123 -3.37 25.22 -3.04
C GLY A 123 -2.32 24.77 -4.07
N TYR A 124 -2.64 23.75 -4.87
CA TYR A 124 -1.79 23.09 -5.85
C TYR A 124 -1.55 23.95 -7.09
N GLY A 125 -2.35 24.99 -7.30
CA GLY A 125 -2.36 25.80 -8.52
C GLY A 125 -1.03 26.49 -8.86
N SER A 126 -0.16 26.77 -7.88
CA SER A 126 1.12 27.44 -8.18
C SER A 126 2.33 26.50 -8.21
N ILE A 127 2.27 25.33 -7.57
CA ILE A 127 3.46 24.48 -7.37
C ILE A 127 3.56 23.38 -8.43
N TYR A 128 2.55 23.22 -9.27
CA TYR A 128 2.54 22.22 -10.35
C TYR A 128 2.20 22.80 -11.72
N ALA A 129 2.14 24.12 -11.85
CA ALA A 129 1.89 24.77 -13.13
C ALA A 129 3.06 24.58 -14.13
N GLU A 130 4.25 24.22 -13.66
CA GLU A 130 5.47 24.13 -14.48
C GLU A 130 5.84 22.70 -14.90
N GLU A 131 5.31 21.65 -14.25
CA GLU A 131 5.56 20.25 -14.61
C GLU A 131 4.27 19.61 -15.12
N GLN A 132 4.31 18.97 -16.30
CA GLN A 132 3.17 18.28 -16.90
C GLN A 132 2.54 17.31 -15.89
N TRP A 133 1.32 17.60 -15.44
CA TRP A 133 0.55 16.72 -14.56
C TRP A 133 0.34 15.36 -15.23
N MET A 134 0.66 14.30 -14.49
CA MET A 134 0.23 12.95 -14.85
C MET A 134 -1.07 12.63 -14.10
N PRO A 135 -2.09 12.04 -14.75
CA PRO A 135 -3.38 11.70 -14.13
C PRO A 135 -3.31 10.48 -13.21
N TYR A 136 -2.14 10.18 -12.67
CA TYR A 136 -1.87 8.96 -11.91
C TYR A 136 -0.72 9.19 -10.95
N PHE A 137 -0.67 8.37 -9.91
CA PHE A 137 0.48 8.35 -9.01
C PHE A 137 1.75 7.97 -9.76
N SER A 138 2.85 8.66 -9.46
CA SER A 138 4.16 8.31 -9.98
C SER A 138 4.58 6.90 -9.54
N LYS A 139 5.60 6.33 -10.20
CA LYS A 139 6.13 5.00 -9.88
C LYS A 139 6.60 4.88 -8.41
N SER A 140 7.05 5.96 -7.79
CA SER A 140 7.46 6.00 -6.38
C SER A 140 6.31 6.30 -5.42
N GLU A 141 5.25 6.95 -5.90
CA GLU A 141 4.07 7.30 -5.09
C GLU A 141 3.13 6.11 -4.92
N SER A 142 2.84 5.41 -6.02
CA SER A 142 1.84 4.34 -6.05
C SER A 142 2.09 3.27 -4.97
N PRO A 143 3.31 2.72 -4.79
CA PRO A 143 3.59 1.76 -3.72
C PRO A 143 3.35 2.33 -2.30
N ARG A 144 3.64 3.62 -2.08
CA ARG A 144 3.43 4.24 -0.75
C ARG A 144 1.96 4.42 -0.45
N VAL A 145 1.16 4.83 -1.44
CA VAL A 145 -0.29 4.94 -1.29
C VAL A 145 -0.87 3.53 -1.03
N ILE A 146 -0.53 2.54 -1.86
CA ILE A 146 -1.01 1.16 -1.70
C ILE A 146 -0.69 0.59 -0.31
N ARG A 147 0.57 0.72 0.12
CA ARG A 147 1.01 0.31 1.47
C ARG A 147 0.16 0.96 2.56
N THR A 148 -0.03 2.27 2.47
CA THR A 148 -0.77 3.07 3.45
C THR A 148 -2.23 2.66 3.51
N MET A 149 -2.82 2.36 2.36
CA MET A 149 -4.19 1.86 2.27
C MET A 149 -4.33 0.47 2.90
N TYR A 150 -3.36 -0.42 2.75
CA TYR A 150 -3.34 -1.70 3.49
C TYR A 150 -3.25 -1.47 5.00
N GLN A 151 -2.36 -0.58 5.45
CA GLN A 151 -2.20 -0.26 6.87
C GLN A 151 -3.46 0.36 7.47
N LEU A 152 -4.08 1.31 6.76
CA LEU A 152 -5.31 1.96 7.18
C LEU A 152 -6.46 0.97 7.26
N TRP A 153 -6.60 0.10 6.25
CA TRP A 153 -7.61 -0.95 6.28
C TRP A 153 -7.38 -1.92 7.45
N GLY A 154 -6.14 -2.32 7.72
CA GLY A 154 -5.80 -3.12 8.90
C GLY A 154 -6.21 -2.44 10.20
N LEU A 155 -5.88 -1.15 10.38
CA LEU A 155 -6.27 -0.39 11.57
C LEU A 155 -7.80 -0.32 11.78
N LEU A 156 -8.58 -0.23 10.70
CA LEU A 156 -10.05 -0.22 10.77
C LEU A 156 -10.65 -1.57 11.23
N LEU A 157 -9.90 -2.67 11.13
CA LEU A 157 -10.34 -4.00 11.57
C LEU A 157 -9.95 -4.29 13.03
N LEU A 158 -9.03 -3.52 13.60
CA LEU A 158 -8.49 -3.76 14.94
C LEU A 158 -9.31 -3.06 16.03
N GLY A 159 -9.46 -3.75 17.16
CA GLY A 159 -9.95 -3.13 18.40
C GLY A 159 -8.99 -2.04 18.92
N TYR A 160 -9.49 -1.19 19.82
CA TYR A 160 -8.78 0.01 20.28
C TYR A 160 -7.34 -0.26 20.76
N GLU A 161 -7.14 -1.24 21.65
CA GLU A 161 -5.81 -1.53 22.19
C GLU A 161 -4.82 -2.04 21.13
N ALA A 162 -5.27 -2.95 20.25
CA ALA A 162 -4.46 -3.47 19.16
C ALA A 162 -4.12 -2.39 18.13
N LYS A 163 -5.07 -1.51 17.82
CA LYS A 163 -4.89 -0.34 16.96
C LYS A 163 -3.81 0.59 17.53
N GLN A 164 -3.89 0.92 18.81
CA GLN A 164 -2.91 1.74 19.52
C GLN A 164 -1.52 1.11 19.54
N SER A 165 -1.43 -0.19 19.84
CA SER A 165 -0.17 -0.93 19.79
C SER A 165 0.42 -0.93 18.37
N ARG A 166 -0.42 -1.10 17.34
CA ARG A 166 0.01 -1.09 15.93
C ARG A 166 0.51 0.28 15.51
N MET A 167 -0.18 1.37 15.85
CA MET A 167 0.26 2.74 15.54
C MET A 167 1.60 3.08 16.20
N LYS A 168 1.80 2.68 17.46
CA LYS A 168 3.10 2.86 18.16
C LYS A 168 4.26 2.10 17.50
N SER A 169 3.95 1.02 16.76
CA SER A 169 4.97 0.24 16.03
C SER A 169 5.31 0.84 14.65
N TYR A 170 4.51 1.80 14.17
CA TYR A 170 4.78 2.46 12.91
C TYR A 170 5.94 3.44 13.04
N ARG A 171 6.71 3.55 11.96
CA ARG A 171 7.76 4.57 11.87
C ARG A 171 7.11 5.91 11.61
N PHE A 172 7.82 6.99 11.97
CA PHE A 172 7.38 8.36 11.69
C PHE A 172 6.95 8.55 10.22
N LYS A 173 7.70 7.99 9.26
CA LYS A 173 7.35 8.08 7.83
C LYS A 173 6.02 7.39 7.50
N ASP A 174 5.75 6.22 8.10
CA ASP A 174 4.49 5.51 7.86
C ASP A 174 3.31 6.30 8.44
N LEU A 175 3.49 6.89 9.63
CA LEU A 175 2.51 7.79 10.24
C LEU A 175 2.29 9.06 9.41
N ALA A 176 3.36 9.66 8.88
CA ALA A 176 3.26 10.85 8.03
C ALA A 176 2.50 10.57 6.72
N VAL A 177 2.76 9.42 6.08
CA VAL A 177 2.03 9.03 4.86
C VAL A 177 0.57 8.67 5.19
N LEU A 178 0.30 7.99 6.32
CA LEU A 178 -1.06 7.75 6.82
C LEU A 178 -1.81 9.06 7.05
N TYR A 179 -1.17 10.04 7.67
CA TYR A 179 -1.73 11.38 7.89
C TYR A 179 -2.14 12.06 6.58
N GLN A 180 -1.24 12.04 5.60
CA GLN A 180 -1.47 12.64 4.27
C GLN A 180 -2.53 11.89 3.44
N THR A 181 -2.56 10.56 3.57
CA THR A 181 -3.51 9.73 2.81
C THR A 181 -4.90 9.83 3.43
N HIS A 182 -5.03 9.99 4.74
CA HIS A 182 -6.33 10.20 5.39
C HIS A 182 -7.04 11.47 4.88
N SER A 183 -6.30 12.54 4.58
CA SER A 183 -6.88 13.77 4.03
C SER A 183 -7.45 13.63 2.62
N LEU A 184 -7.22 12.49 1.95
CA LEU A 184 -7.91 12.17 0.70
C LEU A 184 -9.36 11.84 1.03
N TYR A 185 -10.25 12.78 0.74
CA TYR A 185 -11.70 12.70 0.96
C TYR A 185 -12.32 11.41 0.40
N GLU A 186 -11.67 10.84 -0.60
CA GLU A 186 -11.99 9.65 -1.37
C GLU A 186 -11.79 8.35 -0.60
N VAL A 187 -10.92 8.35 0.42
CA VAL A 187 -10.55 7.12 1.16
C VAL A 187 -11.75 6.46 1.80
N LYS A 188 -12.71 7.25 2.32
CA LYS A 188 -13.97 6.72 2.89
C LYS A 188 -14.86 6.05 1.84
N TYR A 189 -14.84 6.52 0.60
CA TYR A 189 -15.63 5.94 -0.49
C TYR A 189 -14.95 4.70 -1.07
N ALA A 190 -13.62 4.71 -1.09
CA ALA A 190 -12.83 3.64 -1.66
C ALA A 190 -12.66 2.45 -0.70
N LEU A 191 -12.51 2.68 0.61
CA LEU A 191 -12.42 1.64 1.64
C LEU A 191 -13.80 1.20 2.13
N LYS A 192 -14.49 0.36 1.36
CA LYS A 192 -15.77 -0.26 1.75
C LYS A 192 -15.62 -1.39 2.78
N VAL A 193 -15.23 -1.10 4.02
CA VAL A 193 -14.97 -2.13 5.05
C VAL A 193 -16.27 -2.85 5.43
N GLU A 194 -16.27 -4.19 5.38
CA GLU A 194 -17.46 -4.97 5.75
C GLU A 194 -17.80 -4.76 7.23
N GLY A 195 -19.08 -4.55 7.53
CA GLY A 195 -19.57 -4.36 8.90
C GLY A 195 -19.50 -2.92 9.42
N LEU A 196 -18.95 -1.97 8.65
CA LEU A 196 -18.98 -0.54 8.99
C LEU A 196 -19.89 0.21 8.02
N ASP A 197 -20.89 0.91 8.56
CA ASP A 197 -21.63 1.90 7.78
C ASP A 197 -20.78 3.15 7.50
N GLU A 198 -21.23 4.02 6.58
CA GLU A 198 -20.47 5.22 6.20
C GLU A 198 -20.19 6.17 7.38
N LYS A 199 -21.12 6.27 8.34
CA LYS A 199 -20.99 7.15 9.51
C LYS A 199 -20.01 6.56 10.53
N GLN A 200 -20.02 5.25 10.74
CA GLN A 200 -19.06 4.52 11.55
C GLN A 200 -17.66 4.63 10.94
N LEU A 201 -17.53 4.34 9.65
CA LEU A 201 -16.26 4.47 8.92
C LEU A 201 -15.69 5.89 9.02
N SER A 202 -16.52 6.91 8.81
CA SER A 202 -16.09 8.31 8.90
C SER A 202 -15.60 8.68 10.30
N ARG A 203 -16.24 8.16 11.36
CA ARG A 203 -15.78 8.37 12.75
C ARG A 203 -14.46 7.66 13.02
N GLU A 204 -14.37 6.38 12.66
CA GLU A 204 -13.16 5.57 12.84
C GLU A 204 -11.95 6.17 12.11
N LEU A 205 -12.15 6.64 10.87
CA LEU A 205 -11.12 7.33 10.11
C LEU A 205 -10.67 8.60 10.81
N LYS A 206 -11.61 9.44 11.27
CA LYS A 206 -11.30 10.66 12.02
C LYS A 206 -10.53 10.37 13.31
N ASP A 207 -10.91 9.32 14.04
CA ASP A 207 -10.22 8.93 15.27
C ASP A 207 -8.80 8.45 14.95
N ILE A 208 -8.63 7.61 13.92
CA ILE A 208 -7.32 7.21 13.41
C ILE A 208 -6.47 8.43 13.03
N HIS A 209 -7.05 9.41 12.35
CA HIS A 209 -6.35 10.63 11.96
C HIS A 209 -5.84 11.43 13.16
N ASN A 210 -6.69 11.64 14.17
CA ASN A 210 -6.31 12.38 15.37
C ASN A 210 -5.18 11.68 16.13
N GLU A 211 -5.23 10.35 16.22
CA GLU A 211 -4.20 9.53 16.86
C GLU A 211 -2.88 9.58 16.09
N VAL A 212 -2.93 9.38 14.77
CA VAL A 212 -1.75 9.51 13.89
C VAL A 212 -1.16 10.90 14.00
N TYR A 213 -1.98 11.96 14.02
CA TYR A 213 -1.54 13.33 14.20
C TYR A 213 -0.82 13.53 15.55
N SER A 214 -1.40 13.01 16.63
CA SER A 214 -0.79 13.04 17.97
C SER A 214 0.58 12.35 17.99
N HIS A 215 0.68 11.14 17.43
CA HIS A 215 1.93 10.39 17.34
C HIS A 215 2.98 11.11 16.49
N CYS A 216 2.61 11.61 15.31
CA CYS A 216 3.50 12.44 14.48
C CYS A 216 4.01 13.65 15.25
N GLY A 217 3.13 14.35 15.99
CA GLY A 217 3.51 15.51 16.79
C GLY A 217 4.52 15.17 17.90
N GLN A 218 4.29 14.07 18.61
CA GLN A 218 5.21 13.58 19.64
C GLN A 218 6.57 13.21 19.05
N ASP A 219 6.60 12.53 17.91
CA ASP A 219 7.85 12.20 17.23
C ASP A 219 8.58 13.45 16.77
N ILE A 220 7.90 14.41 16.14
CA ILE A 220 8.54 15.69 15.76
C ILE A 220 9.10 16.41 16.99
N ILE A 221 8.38 16.49 18.11
CA ILE A 221 8.88 17.12 19.34
C ILE A 221 10.15 16.41 19.83
N LYS A 222 10.17 15.07 19.85
CA LYS A 222 11.38 14.31 20.22
C LYS A 222 12.54 14.57 19.28
N ILE A 223 12.27 14.67 17.98
CA ILE A 223 13.29 14.85 16.93
C ILE A 223 13.89 16.25 16.97
N THR A 224 13.04 17.24 17.15
CA THR A 224 13.42 18.65 17.04
C THR A 224 13.82 19.25 18.39
N GLU A 225 13.63 18.50 19.48
CA GLU A 225 13.71 18.96 20.87
C GLU A 225 12.97 20.29 21.12
N TRP A 226 11.98 20.59 20.27
CA TRP A 226 11.28 21.87 20.25
C TRP A 226 10.03 21.78 21.12
N PRO A 227 10.02 22.37 22.34
CA PRO A 227 8.91 22.20 23.27
C PRO A 227 7.65 22.97 22.86
N ARG A 228 7.70 23.69 21.73
CA ARG A 228 6.69 24.70 21.33
C ARG A 228 6.38 24.67 19.84
N LEU A 229 6.08 23.50 19.28
CA LEU A 229 5.28 23.42 18.06
C LEU A 229 3.84 23.88 18.36
N ARG A 230 3.65 25.18 18.58
CA ARG A 230 2.34 25.83 18.53
C ARG A 230 1.90 25.82 17.07
N SER A 231 1.13 24.81 16.66
CA SER A 231 0.16 24.76 15.52
C SER A 231 0.50 25.37 14.13
N THR A 232 1.64 26.02 13.91
CA THR A 232 1.93 26.85 12.72
C THR A 232 3.13 26.34 11.91
N VAL A 233 3.91 25.41 12.47
CA VAL A 233 5.03 24.73 11.78
C VAL A 233 4.74 23.24 11.59
N TYR A 234 3.48 22.87 11.41
CA TYR A 234 3.21 21.93 10.34
C TYR A 234 3.13 22.81 9.10
N PRO A 235 4.15 22.83 8.22
CA PRO A 235 4.05 23.60 7.00
C PRO A 235 2.73 23.26 6.34
N LYS A 236 1.97 24.28 5.96
CA LYS A 236 0.85 24.11 5.03
C LYS A 236 1.29 23.26 3.82
N ASP A 237 2.58 23.27 3.50
CA ASP A 237 3.30 22.40 2.56
C ASP A 237 3.21 20.87 2.81
N PHE A 238 2.78 20.39 3.99
CA PHE A 238 2.61 18.94 4.28
C PHE A 238 1.20 18.42 4.00
N TYR A 239 0.20 19.30 3.92
CA TYR A 239 -1.23 18.96 3.89
C TYR A 239 -1.74 18.50 2.53
N GLU A 240 -0.87 18.55 1.55
CA GLU A 240 -1.24 18.49 0.16
C GLU A 240 -0.20 17.55 -0.42
N ILE A 241 -0.57 16.41 -0.98
CA ILE A 241 0.30 15.48 -1.70
C ILE A 241 0.88 14.35 -0.81
N VAL A 242 0.50 13.10 -1.13
CA VAL A 242 1.12 11.83 -0.63
C VAL A 242 2.62 11.70 -1.02
N CYS A 243 3.14 12.73 -1.67
CA CYS A 243 4.37 12.78 -2.45
C CYS A 243 5.28 13.91 -1.99
N TRP A 244 5.03 14.46 -0.80
CA TRP A 244 5.97 15.38 -0.15
C TRP A 244 7.39 14.80 -0.08
N TRP A 245 7.51 13.47 0.03
CA TRP A 245 8.76 12.74 0.00
C TRP A 245 9.47 12.70 -1.37
N ASP A 246 8.73 12.84 -2.48
CA ASP A 246 9.30 12.79 -3.83
C ASP A 246 9.71 14.16 -4.34
N ARG A 247 9.18 15.23 -3.76
CA ARG A 247 9.61 16.58 -4.10
C ARG A 247 11.01 16.80 -3.58
N ARG A 248 11.97 16.99 -4.50
CA ARG A 248 13.37 17.28 -4.18
C ARG A 248 13.50 18.38 -3.12
N TYR A 249 12.74 19.48 -3.24
CA TYR A 249 12.78 20.57 -2.27
C TYR A 249 12.33 20.14 -0.87
N SER A 250 11.20 19.45 -0.77
CA SER A 250 10.63 18.94 0.47
C SER A 250 11.52 17.86 1.11
N ARG A 251 11.99 16.91 0.30
CA ARG A 251 12.97 15.89 0.67
C ARG A 251 14.21 16.54 1.25
N GLU A 252 14.86 17.46 0.53
CA GLU A 252 16.07 18.14 1.02
C GLU A 252 15.82 19.08 2.21
N LYS A 253 14.63 19.68 2.33
CA LYS A 253 14.24 20.50 3.49
C LYS A 253 14.08 19.63 4.73
N PHE A 254 13.40 18.48 4.62
CA PHE A 254 13.27 17.53 5.72
C PHE A 254 14.59 16.87 6.07
N LYS A 255 15.37 16.47 5.06
CA LYS A 255 16.73 15.93 5.24
C LYS A 255 17.54 16.88 6.09
N ARG A 256 17.66 18.14 5.66
CA ARG A 256 18.36 19.17 6.43
C ARG A 256 17.79 19.34 7.84
N MET A 257 16.49 19.24 8.02
CA MET A 257 15.86 19.33 9.35
C MET A 257 16.28 18.18 10.28
N VAL A 258 16.49 16.97 9.76
CA VAL A 258 16.82 15.78 10.58
C VAL A 258 18.31 15.42 10.58
N THR A 259 19.08 15.86 9.59
CA THR A 259 20.51 15.53 9.44
C THR A 259 21.45 16.69 9.79
N THR A 260 20.99 17.94 9.76
CA THR A 260 21.84 19.07 10.13
C THR A 260 21.70 19.33 11.63
N PRO A 261 22.79 19.18 12.42
CA PRO A 261 22.76 19.54 13.84
C PRO A 261 22.36 21.01 13.98
N ARG A 262 21.37 21.29 14.82
CA ARG A 262 21.07 22.66 15.27
C ARG A 262 21.39 22.73 16.76
N ASP A 263 22.10 23.79 17.14
CA ASP A 263 22.47 24.18 18.51
C ASP A 263 22.13 23.16 19.61
N GLY A 264 23.01 22.17 19.80
CA GLY A 264 22.93 21.21 20.89
C GLY A 264 22.25 19.88 20.60
N CYS A 265 21.51 19.73 19.49
CA CYS A 265 20.85 18.47 19.14
C CYS A 265 21.68 17.67 18.12
N PRO A 266 22.08 16.42 18.42
CA PRO A 266 22.72 15.56 17.43
C PRO A 266 21.71 15.11 16.36
N PRO A 267 22.14 14.93 15.10
CA PRO A 267 21.28 14.42 14.04
C PRO A 267 20.83 13.00 14.37
N ASN A 268 19.58 12.67 14.04
CA ASN A 268 19.06 11.31 14.19
C ASN A 268 18.83 10.68 12.80
N PRO A 269 19.85 10.02 12.23
CA PRO A 269 19.78 9.46 10.89
C PRO A 269 18.79 8.28 10.78
N GLU A 270 18.45 7.61 11.87
CA GLU A 270 17.50 6.48 11.88
C GLU A 270 16.09 6.88 11.42
N LEU A 271 15.74 8.15 11.52
CA LEU A 271 14.46 8.71 11.04
C LEU A 271 14.42 9.00 9.55
N TRP A 272 15.58 9.17 8.92
CA TRP A 272 15.68 9.57 7.51
C TRP A 272 15.69 8.37 6.56
N TYR A 273 16.14 7.19 7.00
CA TYR A 273 16.33 6.05 6.10
C TYR A 273 15.04 5.62 5.41
N ASP A 274 15.04 5.81 4.09
CA ASP A 274 13.95 5.44 3.20
C ASP A 274 13.97 3.94 2.91
N THR A 275 13.29 3.15 3.73
CA THR A 275 13.18 1.71 3.45
C THR A 275 12.07 1.36 2.45
N SER A 276 11.37 2.35 1.88
CA SER A 276 10.41 2.07 0.79
C SER A 276 11.13 1.82 -0.53
N GLU A 277 12.34 2.39 -0.70
CA GLU A 277 13.25 2.00 -1.77
C GLU A 277 13.75 0.56 -1.57
N ASP A 278 14.00 0.08 -0.34
CA ASP A 278 14.45 -1.30 -0.12
C ASP A 278 13.43 -2.35 -0.61
N GLU A 279 12.14 -2.07 -0.46
CA GLU A 279 11.09 -2.96 -0.98
C GLU A 279 11.00 -2.90 -2.51
N LEU A 280 11.12 -1.71 -3.13
CA LEU A 280 11.19 -1.52 -4.60
C LEU A 280 12.48 -2.14 -5.20
N MET A 281 13.59 -2.05 -4.49
CA MET A 281 14.86 -2.65 -4.86
C MET A 281 14.82 -4.17 -4.72
N GLY A 282 13.97 -4.73 -3.84
CA GLY A 282 13.64 -6.16 -3.88
C GLY A 282 12.93 -6.62 -5.18
N TRP A 283 12.36 -5.70 -5.98
CA TRP A 283 11.84 -6.01 -7.34
C TRP A 283 12.93 -5.91 -8.41
N LEU A 284 13.97 -5.12 -8.18
CA LEU A 284 15.03 -4.82 -9.16
C LEU A 284 16.32 -5.62 -8.91
N ILE A 285 16.57 -6.06 -7.68
CA ILE A 285 17.76 -6.77 -7.24
C ILE A 285 17.34 -8.20 -6.86
N GLU A 286 17.20 -9.05 -7.88
CA GLU A 286 17.67 -10.46 -7.89
C GLU A 286 17.17 -11.21 -9.14
N PRO A 287 17.96 -12.16 -9.68
CA PRO A 287 19.17 -11.95 -10.43
C PRO A 287 18.98 -12.37 -11.90
N SER A 288 19.90 -11.95 -12.76
CA SER A 288 20.13 -12.44 -14.12
C SER A 288 20.57 -13.93 -14.17
N ILE A 289 19.91 -14.81 -13.43
CA ILE A 289 20.14 -16.26 -13.31
C ILE A 289 18.77 -16.92 -13.59
N MET A 290 18.49 -17.67 -14.67
CA MET A 290 19.31 -18.51 -15.53
C MET A 290 18.86 -18.36 -16.99
N ARG A 291 19.75 -17.91 -17.88
CA ARG A 291 19.82 -18.47 -19.23
C ARG A 291 21.01 -19.43 -19.20
N HIS A 292 20.74 -20.70 -18.93
CA HIS A 292 21.60 -21.80 -19.30
C HIS A 292 20.90 -22.56 -20.43
#